data_AF-A0A2V8RV26-F1
#
_entry.id   AF-A0A2V8RV26-F1
#
_cell.length_a   1.000
_cell.length_b   1.000
_cell.length_c   1.000
_cell.angle_alpha   90.00
_cell.angle_beta   90.00
_cell.angle_gamma   90.00
#
_symmetry.space_group_name_H-M   'P 1'
#
loop_
_entity.id
_entity.type
_entity.pdbx_description
1 polymer ?
#
loop_
_entity_poly.entity_id
_entity_poly.type
_entity_poly.pdbx_seq_one_letter_code
_entity_poly.pdbx_strand_id
1 'polypeptide(L)'
;MAESTKGFSGAEIEAAVKAGLLHAFMDGEREVETKDIVERARQIQPTSVVKREQIESLRSWAKEHMAIDAGGSGLAPITEATAAERALEM
;
A
#
# COMPACT_ATOMS: atom_id res chain seq x y z
N MET A 1 -2.90 3.75 15.71
CA MET A 1 -3.43 4.08 14.36
C MET A 1 -2.84 3.17 13.29
N ALA A 2 -1.51 3.02 13.19
CA ALA A 2 -0.87 2.19 12.16
C ALA A 2 -1.43 0.75 12.07
N GLU A 3 -1.68 0.10 13.21
CA GLU A 3 -2.31 -1.23 13.23
C GLU A 3 -3.72 -1.23 12.63
N SER A 4 -4.52 -0.20 12.92
CA SER A 4 -5.90 -0.05 12.43
C SER A 4 -6.00 0.16 10.92
N THR A 5 -4.90 0.52 10.26
CA THR A 5 -4.83 0.80 8.81
C THR A 5 -3.95 -0.19 8.08
N LYS A 6 -3.63 -1.33 8.70
CA LYS A 6 -2.81 -2.37 8.07
C LYS A 6 -3.49 -2.88 6.80
N GLY A 7 -2.76 -2.84 5.69
CA GLY A 7 -3.27 -3.24 4.38
C GLY A 7 -4.06 -2.17 3.63
N PHE A 8 -4.18 -0.95 4.17
CA PHE A 8 -4.76 0.17 3.43
C PHE A 8 -3.81 0.65 2.35
N SER A 9 -4.38 1.17 1.27
CA SER A 9 -3.73 2.05 0.32
C SER A 9 -3.66 3.49 0.87
N GLY A 10 -2.86 4.34 0.23
CA GLY A 10 -2.81 5.77 0.58
C GLY A 10 -4.18 6.47 0.48
N ALA A 11 -4.97 6.10 -0.52
CA ALA A 11 -6.32 6.66 -0.72
C ALA A 11 -7.28 6.30 0.44
N GLU A 12 -7.17 5.10 0.99
CA GLU A 12 -8.00 4.68 2.12
C GLU A 12 -7.59 5.34 3.43
N ILE A 13 -6.28 5.57 3.62
CA ILE A 13 -5.77 6.37 4.74
C ILE A 13 -6.31 7.81 4.65
N GLU A 14 -6.23 8.43 3.47
CA GLU A 14 -6.78 9.77 3.22
C GLU A 14 -8.29 9.83 3.49
N ALA A 15 -9.05 8.84 3.02
CA ALA A 15 -10.48 8.75 3.25
C ALA A 15 -10.83 8.68 4.75
N ALA A 16 -10.10 7.87 5.52
CA ALA A 16 -10.28 7.77 6.97
C ALA A 16 -10.00 9.12 7.67
N VAL A 17 -8.94 9.82 7.27
CA VAL A 17 -8.59 11.15 7.82
C VAL A 17 -9.67 12.18 7.51
N LYS A 18 -10.12 12.29 6.25
CA LYS A 18 -11.19 13.23 5.85
C LYS A 18 -12.49 12.95 6.59
N ALA A 19 -12.87 11.69 6.72
CA ALA A 19 -14.08 11.31 7.44
C ALA A 19 -13.97 11.60 8.95
N GLY A 20 -12.80 11.40 9.55
CA GLY A 20 -12.55 11.73 10.96
C GLY A 20 -12.63 13.23 11.22
N LEU A 21 -12.02 14.03 10.35
CA LEU A 21 -12.11 15.50 10.37
C LEU A 21 -13.56 15.98 10.24
N LEU A 22 -14.29 15.47 9.25
CA LEU A 22 -15.70 15.84 9.07
C LEU A 22 -16.54 15.44 10.28
N HIS A 23 -16.27 14.29 10.88
CA HIS A 23 -16.97 13.84 12.08
C HIS A 23 -16.78 14.80 13.26
N ALA A 24 -15.53 15.17 13.55
CA ALA A 24 -15.22 16.12 14.62
C ALA A 24 -15.84 17.50 14.36
N PHE A 25 -15.81 17.94 13.09
CA PHE A 25 -16.46 19.20 12.70
C PHE A 25 -17.98 19.18 12.94
N MET A 26 -18.65 18.09 12.58
CA MET A 26 -20.09 17.92 12.82
C MET A 26 -20.44 17.76 14.31
N ASP A 27 -19.47 17.37 15.14
CA ASP A 27 -19.59 17.21 16.59
C ASP A 27 -19.21 18.52 17.33
N GLY A 28 -19.87 19.61 16.93
CA GLY A 28 -19.71 20.92 17.56
C GLY A 28 -18.40 21.64 17.21
N GLU A 29 -17.86 21.43 16.01
CA GLU A 29 -16.63 22.06 15.52
C GLU A 29 -15.41 21.81 16.41
N ARG A 30 -15.41 20.69 17.14
CA ARG A 30 -14.29 20.33 18.00
C ARG A 30 -13.05 19.96 17.21
N GLU A 31 -11.91 19.99 17.88
CA GLU A 31 -10.67 19.48 17.32
C GLU A 31 -10.77 17.97 17.05
N VAL A 32 -10.16 17.54 15.95
CA VAL A 32 -10.10 16.12 15.59
C VAL A 32 -9.17 15.38 16.52
N GLU A 33 -9.59 14.20 16.96
CA GLU A 33 -8.78 13.30 17.74
C GLU A 33 -8.44 12.04 16.94
N THR A 34 -7.37 11.33 17.35
CA THR A 34 -6.99 10.06 16.70
C THR A 34 -8.13 9.03 16.74
N LYS A 35 -8.99 9.06 17.77
CA LYS A 35 -10.13 8.14 17.89
C LYS A 35 -11.12 8.30 16.73
N ASP A 36 -11.37 9.52 16.27
CA ASP A 36 -12.29 9.80 15.16
C ASP A 36 -11.81 9.12 13.89
N ILE A 37 -10.53 9.29 13.58
CA ILE A 37 -9.90 8.70 12.39
C ILE A 37 -9.89 7.17 12.50
N VAL A 38 -9.59 6.61 13.69
CA VAL A 38 -9.59 5.16 13.91
C VAL A 38 -10.99 4.56 13.76
N GLU A 39 -12.02 5.23 14.27
CA GLU A 39 -13.41 4.80 14.11
C GLU A 39 -13.85 4.80 12.65
N ARG A 40 -13.44 5.81 11.87
CA ARG A 40 -13.70 5.85 10.43
C ARG A 40 -12.89 4.81 9.67
N ALA A 41 -11.62 4.60 10.01
CA ALA A 41 -10.79 3.56 9.42
C ALA A 41 -11.44 2.17 9.59
N ARG A 42 -12.01 1.85 10.76
CA ARG A 42 -12.69 0.57 11.00
C ARG A 42 -13.90 0.31 10.10
N GLN A 43 -14.45 1.33 9.45
CA GLN A 43 -15.58 1.21 8.53
C GLN A 43 -15.14 0.94 7.08
N ILE A 44 -13.83 0.97 6.81
CA ILE A 44 -13.27 0.76 5.48
C ILE A 44 -12.84 -0.71 5.35
N GLN A 45 -13.32 -1.38 4.31
CA GLN A 45 -12.80 -2.68 3.90
C GLN A 45 -11.55 -2.48 3.02
N PRO A 46 -10.35 -2.89 3.44
CA PRO A 46 -9.12 -2.58 2.71
C PRO A 46 -9.09 -3.18 1.30
N THR A 47 -8.53 -2.42 0.36
CA THR A 47 -8.36 -2.82 -1.04
C THR A 47 -7.44 -4.04 -1.15
N SER A 48 -6.43 -4.14 -0.28
CA SER A 48 -5.58 -5.34 -0.16
C SER A 48 -6.35 -6.62 0.15
N VAL A 49 -7.50 -6.51 0.80
CA VAL A 49 -8.39 -7.63 1.13
C VAL A 49 -9.41 -7.86 0.02
N VAL A 50 -10.06 -6.80 -0.46
CA VAL A 50 -11.11 -6.91 -1.50
C VAL A 50 -10.54 -7.39 -2.83
N LYS A 51 -9.35 -6.91 -3.20
CA LYS A 51 -8.69 -7.20 -4.48
C LYS A 51 -7.43 -8.03 -4.32
N ARG A 52 -7.43 -8.92 -3.32
CA ARG A 52 -6.25 -9.71 -2.92
C ARG A 52 -5.63 -10.46 -4.11
N GLU A 53 -6.45 -11.20 -4.86
CA GLU A 53 -5.99 -12.02 -5.98
C GLU A 53 -5.34 -11.17 -7.08
N GLN A 54 -5.95 -10.04 -7.43
CA GLN A 54 -5.39 -9.12 -8.42
C GLN A 54 -4.07 -8.51 -7.93
N ILE A 55 -3.98 -8.15 -6.65
CA ILE A 55 -2.77 -7.59 -6.05
C ILE A 55 -1.66 -8.64 -5.99
N GLU A 56 -1.98 -9.88 -5.63
CA GLU A 56 -1.03 -11.00 -5.62
C GLU A 56 -0.52 -11.28 -7.03
N SER A 57 -1.42 -11.35 -8.02
CA SER A 57 -1.04 -11.50 -9.43
C SER A 57 -0.13 -10.37 -9.90
N LEU A 58 -0.43 -9.12 -9.55
CA LEU A 58 0.40 -7.98 -9.93
C LEU A 58 1.77 -8.01 -9.25
N ARG A 59 1.84 -8.42 -7.97
CA ARG A 59 3.10 -8.59 -7.25
C ARG A 59 3.96 -9.70 -7.86
N SER A 60 3.36 -10.82 -8.27
CA SER A 60 4.07 -11.90 -8.94
C SER A 60 4.62 -11.43 -10.28
N TRP A 61 3.79 -10.79 -11.11
CA TRP A 61 4.21 -10.18 -12.37
C TRP A 61 5.37 -9.20 -12.17
N ALA A 62 5.27 -8.30 -11.19
CA ALA A 62 6.30 -7.31 -10.89
C ALA A 62 7.64 -7.96 -10.50
N LYS A 63 7.62 -9.04 -9.71
CA LYS A 63 8.82 -9.80 -9.33
C LYS A 63 9.45 -10.49 -10.54
N GLU A 64 8.63 -11.11 -11.39
CA GLU A 64 9.10 -11.80 -12.59
C GLU A 64 9.72 -10.85 -13.62
N HIS A 65 9.20 -9.62 -13.69
CA HIS A 65 9.61 -8.62 -14.68
C HIS A 65 10.51 -7.52 -14.12
N MET A 66 11.12 -7.75 -12.95
CA MET A 66 12.07 -6.83 -12.29
C MET A 66 11.54 -5.39 -12.13
N ALA A 67 10.23 -5.23 -11.92
CA ALA A 67 9.65 -3.92 -11.67
C ALA A 67 10.15 -3.40 -10.31
N ILE A 68 10.63 -2.15 -10.30
CA ILE A 68 11.20 -1.50 -9.11
C ILE A 68 10.08 -1.25 -8.09
N ASP A 69 10.30 -1.62 -6.83
CA ASP A 69 9.36 -1.31 -5.76
C ASP A 69 9.44 0.17 -5.33
N ALA A 70 8.38 0.67 -4.70
CA ALA A 70 8.32 2.05 -4.23
C ALA A 70 9.22 2.32 -3.00
N GLY A 71 9.75 1.27 -2.35
CA GLY A 71 10.63 1.35 -1.18
C GLY A 71 12.13 1.45 -1.53
N GLY A 72 12.48 1.33 -2.82
CA GLY A 72 13.86 1.41 -3.30
C GLY A 72 14.73 0.23 -2.88
N SER A 73 14.17 -0.90 -2.44
CA SER A 73 14.96 -2.06 -2.01
C SER A 73 15.11 -3.09 -3.14
N GLY A 74 15.98 -2.74 -4.09
CA GLY A 74 16.93 -3.65 -4.74
C GLY A 74 16.46 -4.58 -5.86
N LEU A 75 16.87 -4.25 -7.10
CA LEU A 75 17.61 -5.18 -7.96
C LEU A 75 18.82 -4.42 -8.51
N ALA A 76 20.02 -4.97 -8.37
CA ALA A 76 21.18 -4.47 -9.10
C ALA A 76 20.90 -4.62 -10.61
N PRO A 77 21.24 -3.62 -11.44
CA PRO A 77 20.96 -3.68 -12.87
C PRO A 77 21.69 -4.88 -13.48
N ILE A 78 20.99 -5.62 -14.34
CA ILE A 78 21.60 -6.64 -15.19
C ILE A 78 22.58 -5.89 -16.10
N THR A 79 23.89 -5.99 -15.82
CA THR A 79 24.92 -5.57 -16.77
C THR A 79 25.14 -6.68 -17.78
N GLU A 80 25.55 -6.33 -19.00
CA GLU A 80 25.79 -7.27 -20.11
C GLU A 80 26.66 -8.48 -19.71
N ALA A 81 27.54 -8.31 -18.71
CA ALA A 81 28.36 -9.39 -18.15
C ALA A 81 27.53 -10.54 -17.53
N THR A 82 26.44 -10.25 -16.83
CA THR A 82 25.61 -11.27 -16.16
C THR A 82 24.68 -12.05 -17.10
N ALA A 83 24.37 -11.50 -18.28
CA ALA A 83 23.59 -12.20 -19.31
C ALA A 83 24.43 -13.21 -20.10
N ALA A 84 25.71 -12.89 -20.35
CA ALA A 84 26.63 -13.77 -21.06
C ALA A 84 27.01 -15.02 -20.25
N GLU A 85 27.18 -14.89 -18.94
CA GLU A 85 27.54 -16.01 -18.05
C GLU A 85 26.45 -17.09 -17.99
N ARG A 86 25.18 -16.72 -18.09
CA ARG A 86 24.04 -17.67 -18.04
C ARG A 86 23.68 -18.31 -19.38
N ALA A 87 24.19 -17.78 -20.50
CA ALA A 87 23.99 -18.36 -21.82
C ALA A 87 24.99 -19.49 -22.12
N LEU A 88 26.08 -19.59 -21.35
CA LEU A 88 27.12 -20.61 -21.52
C LEU A 88 26.90 -21.89 -20.68
N GLU A 89 25.96 -21.84 -19.73
CA GLU A 89 25.58 -22.98 -18.87
C GLU A 89 24.35 -23.76 -19.38
N MET A 90 23.84 -23.44 -20.58
CA MET A 90 22.86 -24.23 -21.34
C MET A 90 23.51 -24.82 -22.61
#